data_AF-A0A8B6FMK6-F1
#
_entry.id   AF-A0A8B6FMK6-F1
#
_cell.length_a   1.000
_cell.length_b   1.000
_cell.length_c   1.000
_cell.angle_alpha   90.00
_cell.angle_beta   90.00
_cell.angle_gamma   90.00
#
_symmetry.space_group_name_H-M   'P 1'
#
loop_
_entity.id
_entity.type
_entity.pdbx_description
1 polymer ?
#
loop_
_entity_poly.entity_id
_entity_poly.type
_entity_poly.pdbx_seq_one_letter_code
_entity_poly.pdbx_strand_id
1 'polypeptide(L)'
;MDKLVKCITLNDSLLQGIDSVLICMQLLFIYSGCDFVSYFRGCGKKTFFYVFRKHASFIVGNGSFSDVHGHNGLYSFYRLICSVYFSKHRAAFQPYSTPKSLFDSISEGDLHEKHISFISAIREKLWERVVTEVEMMPNHEALKLHWMRCCWVFDYWSQSTSNTHALSDLSKCGWQITDNRLEIVWDTVLNFQKVEKTVEWYTKGCGCKTGCKTNRCKCRKAQNENCDGFCGPGCKCVNCFNVPDSGDQVLDMSIDLDDVISDDTEEFEDPVEVEQPELDGLVEQLDQTDDYWLFSTEEI
;
A
#
# COMPACT_ATOMS: atom_id res chain seq x y z
N MET A 1 23.59 -3.07 -13.05
CA MET A 1 23.16 -1.68 -12.77
C MET A 1 22.78 -0.94 -14.05
N ASP A 2 23.62 -0.93 -15.08
CA ASP A 2 23.40 -0.21 -16.35
C ASP A 2 22.09 -0.52 -17.10
N LYS A 3 21.64 -1.79 -17.16
CA LYS A 3 20.34 -2.13 -17.79
C LYS A 3 19.14 -1.57 -17.01
N LEU A 4 19.25 -1.49 -15.68
CA LEU A 4 18.22 -0.98 -14.78
C LEU A 4 18.19 0.56 -14.80
N VAL A 5 19.37 1.19 -14.75
CA VAL A 5 19.56 2.63 -14.92
C VAL A 5 19.04 3.05 -16.29
N LYS A 6 19.40 2.34 -17.37
CA LYS A 6 18.84 2.59 -18.72
C LYS A 6 17.31 2.43 -18.74
N CYS A 7 16.74 1.37 -18.18
CA CYS A 7 15.27 1.20 -18.13
C CYS A 7 14.52 2.35 -17.41
N ILE A 8 15.19 3.05 -16.51
CA ILE A 8 14.64 4.13 -15.69
C ILE A 8 14.94 5.51 -16.27
N THR A 9 16.09 5.68 -16.89
CA THR A 9 16.52 6.93 -17.56
C THR A 9 16.02 7.06 -18.99
N LEU A 10 15.56 5.98 -19.62
CA LEU A 10 15.14 5.97 -21.03
C LEU A 10 13.84 6.73 -21.32
N ASN A 11 13.03 7.10 -20.32
CA ASN A 11 11.70 7.66 -20.57
C ASN A 11 11.35 8.96 -19.85
N ASP A 12 12.13 9.44 -18.88
CA ASP A 12 11.73 10.64 -18.15
C ASP A 12 12.96 11.45 -17.72
N SER A 13 12.94 12.76 -18.02
CA SER A 13 13.83 13.77 -17.47
C SER A 13 13.72 13.94 -15.93
N LEU A 14 12.95 13.07 -15.26
CA LEU A 14 12.61 13.09 -13.84
C LEU A 14 13.74 12.54 -12.95
N LEU A 15 14.69 11.78 -13.51
CA LEU A 15 15.77 11.16 -12.74
C LEU A 15 17.12 11.60 -13.29
N GLN A 16 17.56 12.77 -12.83
CA GLN A 16 18.85 13.32 -13.19
C GLN A 16 19.94 12.72 -12.28
N GLY A 17 20.78 11.85 -12.85
CA GLY A 17 21.96 11.31 -12.17
C GLY A 17 21.78 9.95 -11.48
N ILE A 18 22.91 9.28 -11.22
CA ILE A 18 22.96 7.94 -10.60
C ILE A 18 22.39 7.96 -9.18
N ASP A 19 22.70 9.01 -8.41
CA ASP A 19 22.23 9.16 -7.02
C ASP A 19 20.70 9.22 -6.94
N SER A 20 20.06 9.93 -7.87
CA SER A 20 18.59 9.99 -7.96
C SER A 20 17.97 8.62 -8.24
N VAL A 21 18.62 7.81 -9.08
CA VAL A 21 18.16 6.44 -9.37
C VAL A 21 18.32 5.52 -8.15
N LEU A 22 19.44 5.62 -7.43
CA LEU A 22 19.67 4.85 -6.21
C LEU A 22 18.67 5.21 -5.11
N ILE A 23 18.38 6.49 -4.92
CA ILE A 23 17.35 6.95 -3.98
C ILE A 23 15.98 6.38 -4.36
N CYS A 24 15.60 6.44 -5.64
CA CYS A 24 14.34 5.85 -6.10
C CYS A 24 14.27 4.34 -5.86
N MET A 25 15.36 3.61 -6.11
CA MET A 25 15.45 2.17 -5.83
C MET A 25 15.24 1.87 -4.35
N GLN A 26 15.94 2.61 -3.49
CA GLN A 26 15.83 2.48 -2.05
C GLN A 26 14.41 2.78 -1.57
N LEU A 27 13.80 3.87 -2.04
CA LEU A 27 12.43 4.24 -1.68
C LEU A 27 11.41 3.21 -2.17
N LEU A 28 11.53 2.70 -3.40
CA LEU A 28 10.64 1.64 -3.89
C LEU A 28 10.78 0.35 -3.07
N PHE A 29 12.00 0.03 -2.64
CA PHE A 29 12.23 -1.10 -1.75
C PHE A 29 11.53 -0.90 -0.41
N ILE A 30 11.76 0.25 0.25
CA ILE A 30 11.17 0.60 1.55
C ILE A 30 9.63 0.67 1.44
N TYR A 31 9.08 1.43 0.49
CA TYR A 31 7.64 1.61 0.28
C TYR A 31 6.90 0.30 -0.06
N SER A 32 7.57 -0.69 -0.63
CA SER A 32 6.97 -2.00 -0.88
C SER A 32 6.91 -2.91 0.36
N GLY A 33 7.56 -2.52 1.46
CA GLY A 33 7.79 -3.33 2.65
C GLY A 33 9.26 -3.74 2.78
N CYS A 34 9.82 -3.65 3.98
CA CYS A 34 11.13 -4.21 4.34
C CYS A 34 11.09 -4.72 5.79
N ASP A 35 12.21 -5.18 6.35
CA ASP A 35 12.23 -5.76 7.70
C ASP A 35 11.72 -4.78 8.78
N PHE A 36 11.74 -3.47 8.51
CA PHE A 36 11.30 -2.41 9.41
C PHE A 36 9.87 -1.90 9.13
N VAL A 37 9.29 -2.22 7.96
CA VAL A 37 7.97 -1.72 7.55
C VAL A 37 7.11 -2.80 6.93
N SER A 38 5.83 -2.80 7.30
CA SER A 38 4.83 -3.77 6.81
C SER A 38 4.80 -3.87 5.29
N TYR A 39 4.34 -4.98 4.74
CA TYR A 39 4.20 -5.16 3.28
C TYR A 39 2.74 -5.11 2.84
N PHE A 40 2.54 -4.94 1.53
CA PHE A 40 1.22 -4.96 0.89
C PHE A 40 0.90 -6.37 0.38
N ARG A 41 -0.13 -7.02 0.94
CA ARG A 41 -0.43 -8.42 0.63
C ARG A 41 -0.74 -8.63 -0.86
N GLY A 42 -0.06 -9.62 -1.44
CA GLY A 42 -0.20 -9.94 -2.86
C GLY A 42 0.29 -8.85 -3.81
N CYS A 43 1.15 -7.94 -3.34
CA CYS A 43 1.82 -6.91 -4.13
C CYS A 43 3.33 -6.97 -3.84
N GLY A 44 4.07 -7.78 -4.59
CA GLY A 44 5.52 -7.94 -4.41
C GLY A 44 6.32 -6.75 -4.93
N LYS A 45 7.62 -6.69 -4.59
CA LYS A 45 8.53 -5.62 -5.04
C LYS A 45 8.55 -5.47 -6.56
N LYS A 46 8.57 -6.60 -7.28
CA LYS A 46 8.49 -6.65 -8.75
C LYS A 46 7.29 -5.85 -9.28
N THR A 47 6.12 -5.97 -8.64
CA THR A 47 4.92 -5.21 -8.98
C THR A 47 5.12 -3.71 -8.77
N PHE A 48 5.70 -3.30 -7.64
CA PHE A 48 6.01 -1.89 -7.38
C PHE A 48 6.96 -1.30 -8.42
N PHE A 49 8.04 -2.00 -8.76
CA PHE A 49 8.99 -1.55 -9.78
C PHE A 49 8.34 -1.46 -11.17
N TYR A 50 7.55 -2.45 -11.55
CA TYR A 50 6.83 -2.46 -12.83
C TYR A 50 5.83 -1.29 -12.93
N VAL A 51 5.01 -1.10 -11.90
CA VAL A 51 4.02 -0.02 -11.84
C VAL A 51 4.69 1.34 -11.82
N PHE A 52 5.75 1.50 -11.02
CA PHE A 52 6.52 2.74 -11.00
C PHE A 52 7.07 3.07 -12.37
N ARG A 53 7.72 2.10 -13.05
CA ARG A 53 8.24 2.31 -14.41
C ARG A 53 7.14 2.71 -15.40
N LYS A 54 5.95 2.11 -15.30
CA LYS A 54 4.84 2.39 -16.21
C LYS A 54 4.17 3.74 -15.97
N HIS A 55 4.19 4.23 -14.73
CA HIS A 55 3.43 5.40 -14.30
C HIS A 55 4.30 6.46 -13.61
N ALA A 56 5.62 6.48 -13.88
CA ALA A 56 6.60 7.32 -13.18
C ALA A 56 6.23 8.80 -13.21
N SER A 57 5.92 9.33 -14.40
CA SER A 57 5.49 10.73 -14.58
C SER A 57 4.26 11.11 -13.75
N PHE A 58 3.29 10.19 -13.61
CA PHE A 58 2.12 10.42 -12.75
C PHE A 58 2.49 10.32 -11.26
N ILE A 59 3.27 9.30 -10.88
CA ILE A 59 3.63 9.04 -9.48
C ILE A 59 4.48 10.17 -8.92
N VAL A 60 5.47 10.63 -9.67
CA VAL A 60 6.34 11.75 -9.29
C VAL A 60 5.55 13.07 -9.41
N GLY A 61 4.83 13.26 -10.52
CA GLY A 61 4.14 14.51 -10.86
C GLY A 61 5.10 15.68 -10.95
N ASN A 62 4.72 16.81 -10.34
CA ASN A 62 5.50 18.06 -10.40
C ASN A 62 6.65 18.13 -9.37
N GLY A 63 6.80 17.11 -8.51
CA GLY A 63 7.81 17.07 -7.46
C GLY A 63 9.02 16.21 -7.82
N SER A 64 9.89 15.98 -6.86
CA SER A 64 10.90 14.91 -6.93
C SER A 64 10.44 13.72 -6.10
N PHE A 65 10.62 12.50 -6.61
CA PHE A 65 10.42 11.29 -5.80
C PHE A 65 11.39 11.23 -4.61
N SER A 66 12.50 11.98 -4.67
CA SER A 66 13.48 12.11 -3.58
C SER A 66 13.07 13.11 -2.49
N ASP A 67 11.96 13.85 -2.63
CA ASP A 67 11.43 14.70 -1.57
C ASP A 67 10.64 13.85 -0.56
N VAL A 68 11.38 13.08 0.26
CA VAL A 68 10.81 12.02 1.12
C VAL A 68 9.95 12.59 2.25
N HIS A 69 10.30 13.76 2.79
CA HIS A 69 9.71 14.31 4.03
C HIS A 69 8.64 15.37 3.81
N GLY A 70 8.44 15.80 2.56
CA GLY A 70 7.44 16.80 2.20
C GLY A 70 6.06 16.23 1.86
N HIS A 71 5.07 17.12 1.74
CA HIS A 71 3.74 16.77 1.23
C HIS A 71 3.81 16.13 -0.15
N ASN A 72 4.76 16.56 -1.00
CA ASN A 72 4.97 15.96 -2.32
C ASN A 72 5.45 14.51 -2.24
N GLY A 73 6.29 14.18 -1.25
CA GLY A 73 6.69 12.81 -0.95
C GLY A 73 5.50 11.94 -0.59
N LEU A 74 4.65 12.41 0.33
CA LEU A 74 3.42 11.72 0.71
C LEU A 74 2.48 11.52 -0.48
N TYR A 75 2.29 12.55 -1.31
CA TYR A 75 1.45 12.46 -2.51
C TYR A 75 2.02 11.51 -3.55
N SER A 76 3.34 11.46 -3.71
CA SER A 76 3.99 10.51 -4.61
C SER A 76 3.84 9.08 -4.10
N PHE A 77 3.97 8.88 -2.79
CA PHE A 77 3.68 7.61 -2.13
C PHE A 77 2.22 7.18 -2.35
N TYR A 78 1.24 8.05 -2.11
CA TYR A 78 -0.17 7.74 -2.37
C TYR A 78 -0.43 7.37 -3.82
N ARG A 79 0.12 8.13 -4.78
CA ARG A 79 -0.01 7.83 -6.22
C ARG A 79 0.62 6.49 -6.59
N LEU A 80 1.76 6.13 -5.98
CA LEU A 80 2.38 4.81 -6.15
C LEU A 80 1.47 3.69 -5.64
N ILE A 81 1.00 3.75 -4.39
CA ILE A 81 0.14 2.70 -3.82
C ILE A 81 -1.16 2.56 -4.61
N CYS A 82 -1.84 3.68 -4.92
CA CYS A 82 -3.06 3.65 -5.72
C CYS A 82 -2.80 3.05 -7.11
N SER A 83 -1.67 3.37 -7.75
CA SER A 83 -1.32 2.81 -9.06
C SER A 83 -1.05 1.30 -8.99
N VAL A 84 -0.50 0.80 -7.88
CA VAL A 84 -0.28 -0.65 -7.66
C VAL A 84 -1.61 -1.37 -7.57
N TYR A 85 -2.53 -0.88 -6.73
CA TYR A 85 -3.85 -1.50 -6.57
C TYR A 85 -4.73 -1.34 -7.82
N PHE A 86 -4.68 -0.19 -8.49
CA PHE A 86 -5.33 0.01 -9.79
C PHE A 86 -4.86 -1.02 -10.82
N SER A 87 -3.54 -1.21 -10.93
CA SER A 87 -2.95 -2.13 -11.92
C SER A 87 -3.30 -3.58 -11.62
N LYS A 88 -3.31 -3.97 -10.34
CA LYS A 88 -3.68 -5.32 -9.89
C LYS A 88 -5.15 -5.63 -10.16
N HIS A 89 -6.04 -4.64 -10.03
CA HIS A 89 -7.48 -4.83 -10.18
C HIS A 89 -8.06 -4.04 -11.36
N ARG A 90 -7.32 -3.96 -12.47
CA ARG A 90 -7.65 -3.09 -13.62
C ARG A 90 -9.10 -3.22 -14.13
N ALA A 91 -9.65 -4.44 -14.10
CA ALA A 91 -11.03 -4.70 -14.53
C ALA A 91 -12.09 -3.97 -13.68
N ALA A 92 -11.78 -3.59 -12.43
CA ALA A 92 -12.67 -2.87 -11.53
C ALA A 92 -12.84 -1.38 -11.89
N PHE A 93 -11.94 -0.85 -12.71
CA PHE A 93 -11.81 0.59 -12.92
C PHE A 93 -12.23 1.03 -14.33
N GLN A 94 -13.02 0.24 -15.06
CA GLN A 94 -13.62 0.73 -16.30
C GLN A 94 -14.51 1.96 -16.03
N PRO A 95 -14.48 3.01 -16.87
CA PRO A 95 -13.81 3.11 -18.18
C PRO A 95 -12.36 3.65 -18.15
N TYR A 96 -11.75 3.80 -16.98
CA TYR A 96 -10.42 4.40 -16.86
C TYR A 96 -9.33 3.43 -17.32
N SER A 97 -8.47 3.90 -18.23
CA SER A 97 -7.39 3.11 -18.79
C SER A 97 -6.10 3.17 -17.95
N THR A 98 -5.95 4.22 -17.13
CA THR A 98 -4.76 4.47 -16.32
C THR A 98 -5.11 5.03 -14.92
N PRO A 99 -4.24 4.85 -13.92
CA PRO A 99 -4.41 5.46 -12.60
C PRO A 99 -4.56 6.99 -12.67
N LYS A 100 -3.79 7.63 -13.56
CA LYS A 100 -3.86 9.07 -13.82
C LYS A 100 -5.24 9.49 -14.31
N SER A 101 -5.84 8.76 -15.25
CA SER A 101 -7.18 9.10 -15.76
C SER A 101 -8.27 9.02 -14.70
N LEU A 102 -8.16 8.06 -13.76
CA LEU A 102 -9.06 7.99 -12.62
C LEU A 102 -8.82 9.18 -11.67
N PHE A 103 -7.56 9.45 -11.32
CA PHE A 103 -7.20 10.59 -10.46
C PHE A 103 -7.66 11.94 -11.05
N ASP A 104 -7.50 12.14 -12.35
CA ASP A 104 -7.91 13.38 -13.03
C ASP A 104 -9.42 13.57 -13.05
N SER A 105 -10.20 12.48 -13.01
CA SER A 105 -11.66 12.54 -12.96
C SER A 105 -12.22 12.97 -11.61
N ILE A 106 -11.39 13.01 -10.57
CA ILE A 106 -11.75 13.47 -9.23
C ILE A 106 -11.63 14.99 -9.22
N SER A 107 -12.78 15.65 -9.11
CA SER A 107 -12.93 17.12 -9.15
C SER A 107 -12.81 17.79 -7.77
N GLU A 108 -12.54 17.02 -6.72
CA GLU A 108 -12.70 17.46 -5.34
C GLU A 108 -11.48 18.20 -4.80
N GLY A 109 -11.76 19.30 -4.10
CA GLY A 109 -10.93 19.80 -3.00
C GLY A 109 -9.60 20.42 -3.37
N ASP A 110 -8.83 20.68 -2.31
CA ASP A 110 -7.41 20.97 -2.47
C ASP A 110 -6.61 19.71 -2.88
N LEU A 111 -5.32 19.88 -3.14
CA LEU A 111 -4.48 18.74 -3.59
C LEU A 111 -4.44 17.61 -2.56
N HIS A 112 -4.53 17.90 -1.26
CA HIS A 112 -4.54 16.90 -0.21
C HIS A 112 -5.82 16.06 -0.26
N GLU A 113 -6.95 16.76 -0.27
CA GLU A 113 -8.29 16.17 -0.34
C GLU A 113 -8.43 15.31 -1.60
N LYS A 114 -7.95 15.79 -2.75
CA LYS A 114 -7.96 15.04 -4.00
C LYS A 114 -7.26 13.68 -3.89
N HIS A 115 -6.13 13.59 -3.18
CA HIS A 115 -5.45 12.31 -2.97
C HIS A 115 -6.19 11.39 -2.00
N ILE A 116 -6.83 11.95 -0.97
CA ILE A 116 -7.68 11.17 -0.06
C ILE A 116 -8.87 10.59 -0.83
N SER A 117 -9.54 11.39 -1.66
CA SER A 117 -10.64 10.93 -2.51
C SER A 117 -10.19 9.88 -3.52
N PHE A 118 -8.96 9.96 -4.03
CA PHE A 118 -8.40 8.92 -4.89
C PHE A 118 -8.21 7.59 -4.16
N ILE A 119 -7.68 7.61 -2.93
CA ILE A 119 -7.56 6.42 -2.09
C ILE A 119 -8.93 5.80 -1.82
N SER A 120 -9.92 6.64 -1.47
CA SER A 120 -11.30 6.19 -1.24
C SER A 120 -11.92 5.56 -2.48
N ALA A 121 -11.78 6.20 -3.65
CA ALA A 121 -12.30 5.68 -4.92
C ALA A 121 -11.70 4.32 -5.29
N ILE A 122 -10.40 4.12 -5.06
CA ILE A 122 -9.76 2.81 -5.25
C ILE A 122 -10.38 1.80 -4.28
N ARG A 123 -10.43 2.12 -2.98
CA ARG A 123 -10.95 1.21 -1.95
C ARG A 123 -12.40 0.80 -2.19
N GLU A 124 -13.27 1.73 -2.58
CA GLU A 124 -14.68 1.46 -2.86
C GLU A 124 -14.85 0.43 -3.99
N LYS A 125 -14.10 0.56 -5.08
CA LYS A 125 -14.15 -0.39 -6.19
C LYS A 125 -13.56 -1.76 -5.86
N LEU A 126 -12.64 -1.82 -4.89
CA LEU A 126 -12.04 -3.08 -4.44
C LEU A 126 -12.94 -3.85 -3.47
N TRP A 127 -13.76 -3.14 -2.68
CA TRP A 127 -14.57 -3.74 -1.61
C TRP A 127 -15.40 -4.93 -2.07
N GLU A 128 -15.99 -4.86 -3.27
CA GLU A 128 -16.83 -5.93 -3.84
C GLU A 128 -16.04 -7.09 -4.45
N ARG A 129 -14.72 -6.94 -4.60
CA ARG A 129 -13.86 -7.85 -5.39
C ARG A 129 -12.81 -8.58 -4.58
N VAL A 130 -12.52 -8.12 -3.37
CA VAL A 130 -11.59 -8.82 -2.47
C VAL A 130 -12.36 -9.82 -1.61
N VAL A 131 -11.73 -10.95 -1.32
CA VAL A 131 -12.36 -12.00 -0.50
C VAL A 131 -12.11 -11.74 0.99
N THR A 132 -10.97 -11.13 1.31
CA THR A 132 -10.51 -10.95 2.68
C THR A 132 -10.02 -9.53 2.93
N GLU A 133 -10.16 -9.06 4.17
CA GLU A 133 -9.73 -7.71 4.59
C GLU A 133 -8.24 -7.46 4.34
N VAL A 134 -7.42 -8.51 4.48
CA VAL A 134 -5.97 -8.43 4.25
C VAL A 134 -5.59 -8.13 2.79
N GLU A 135 -6.52 -8.31 1.84
CA GLU A 135 -6.34 -7.94 0.43
C GLU A 135 -6.81 -6.51 0.13
N MET A 136 -7.56 -5.88 1.04
CA MET A 136 -7.96 -4.49 0.88
C MET A 136 -6.74 -3.57 0.86
N MET A 137 -6.81 -2.55 0.01
CA MET A 137 -5.90 -1.42 0.10
C MET A 137 -6.09 -0.72 1.45
N PRO A 138 -5.05 -0.38 2.22
CA PRO A 138 -5.19 0.37 3.47
C PRO A 138 -5.85 1.74 3.26
N ASN A 139 -6.49 2.29 4.29
CA ASN A 139 -7.07 3.64 4.25
C ASN A 139 -5.97 4.72 4.30
N HIS A 140 -6.33 5.98 4.05
CA HIS A 140 -5.35 7.06 3.96
C HIS A 140 -4.57 7.31 5.27
N GLU A 141 -5.20 7.15 6.45
CA GLU A 141 -4.53 7.29 7.75
C GLU A 141 -3.49 6.18 7.97
N ALA A 142 -3.88 4.93 7.71
CA ALA A 142 -2.97 3.79 7.78
C ALA A 142 -1.80 3.92 6.77
N LEU A 143 -2.08 4.40 5.56
CA LEU A 143 -1.06 4.68 4.55
C LEU A 143 -0.12 5.81 4.97
N LYS A 144 -0.64 6.87 5.59
CA LYS A 144 0.19 7.95 6.13
C LYS A 144 1.14 7.45 7.20
N LEU A 145 0.65 6.65 8.16
CA LEU A 145 1.49 6.04 9.19
C LEU A 145 2.56 5.11 8.58
N HIS A 146 2.19 4.33 7.56
CA HIS A 146 3.15 3.51 6.82
C HIS A 146 4.22 4.36 6.13
N TRP A 147 3.83 5.45 5.46
CA TRP A 147 4.77 6.38 4.84
C TRP A 147 5.72 7.01 5.88
N MET A 148 5.21 7.42 7.04
CA MET A 148 6.05 7.98 8.11
C MET A 148 7.10 6.98 8.60
N ARG A 149 6.75 5.69 8.70
CA ARG A 149 7.72 4.64 9.00
C ARG A 149 8.77 4.51 7.90
N CYS A 150 8.34 4.58 6.64
CA CYS A 150 9.24 4.54 5.50
C CYS A 150 10.23 5.71 5.50
N CYS A 151 9.78 6.92 5.85
CA CYS A 151 10.63 8.10 5.97
C CYS A 151 11.71 7.90 7.04
N TRP A 152 11.34 7.33 8.19
CA TRP A 152 12.31 7.03 9.25
C TRP A 152 13.34 5.98 8.82
N VAL A 153 12.91 4.92 8.13
CA VAL A 153 13.84 3.89 7.61
C VAL A 153 14.78 4.48 6.57
N PHE A 154 14.26 5.36 5.71
CA PHE A 154 15.09 6.08 4.73
C PHE A 154 16.18 6.89 5.43
N ASP A 155 15.84 7.66 6.46
CA ASP A 155 16.80 8.45 7.25
C ASP A 155 17.81 7.59 8.00
N TYR A 156 17.37 6.43 8.51
CA TYR A 156 18.25 5.50 9.18
C TYR A 156 19.28 4.92 8.21
N TRP A 157 18.84 4.44 7.05
CA TRP A 157 19.72 3.87 6.04
C TRP A 157 20.63 4.90 5.37
N SER A 158 20.18 6.15 5.20
CA SER A 158 21.03 7.22 4.67
C SER A 158 22.20 7.56 5.60
N GLN A 159 22.13 7.15 6.86
CA GLN A 159 23.19 7.33 7.86
C GLN A 159 24.00 6.05 8.10
N SER A 160 23.84 5.00 7.27
CA SER A 160 24.50 3.69 7.47
C SER A 160 26.03 3.75 7.44
N THR A 161 26.62 4.76 6.81
CA THR A 161 28.07 4.96 6.76
C THR A 161 28.60 5.84 7.90
N SER A 162 27.73 6.28 8.82
CA SER A 162 28.06 7.18 9.92
C SER A 162 27.99 6.44 11.25
N ASN A 163 28.98 6.67 12.12
CA ASN A 163 29.01 6.07 13.46
C ASN A 163 28.06 6.74 14.47
N THR A 164 27.48 7.88 14.10
CA THR A 164 26.49 8.61 14.92
C THR A 164 25.22 8.79 14.11
N HIS A 165 24.10 8.33 14.68
CA HIS A 165 22.79 8.46 14.07
C HIS A 165 21.98 9.56 14.76
N ALA A 166 21.50 10.53 14.00
CA ALA A 166 20.50 11.49 14.43
C ALA A 166 19.14 11.03 13.88
N LEU A 167 18.41 10.23 14.65
CA LEU A 167 17.11 9.68 14.24
C LEU A 167 15.97 10.42 14.91
N SER A 168 14.89 10.57 14.15
CA SER A 168 13.62 11.05 14.70
C SER A 168 13.07 10.06 15.71
N ASP A 169 12.31 10.59 16.67
CA ASP A 169 11.60 9.78 17.66
C ASP A 169 10.61 8.83 16.96
N LEU A 170 10.75 7.53 17.23
CA LEU A 170 9.92 6.45 16.69
C LEU A 170 8.43 6.69 16.98
N SER A 171 8.09 7.28 18.13
CA SER A 171 6.70 7.56 18.51
C SER A 171 5.99 8.49 17.52
N LYS A 172 6.76 9.32 16.81
CA LYS A 172 6.25 10.24 15.79
C LYS A 172 6.19 9.63 14.41
N CYS A 173 6.71 8.43 14.21
CA CYS A 173 6.86 7.82 12.90
C CYS A 173 5.95 6.60 12.72
N GLY A 174 4.86 6.49 13.49
CA GLY A 174 3.89 5.39 13.35
C GLY A 174 4.28 4.11 14.09
N TRP A 175 5.10 4.24 15.13
CA TRP A 175 5.37 3.20 16.12
C TRP A 175 4.95 3.66 17.52
N GLN A 176 4.80 2.69 18.42
CA GLN A 176 4.63 2.92 19.86
C GLN A 176 5.52 1.95 20.63
N ILE A 177 5.93 2.35 21.84
CA ILE A 177 6.68 1.46 22.74
C ILE A 177 5.69 0.96 23.79
N THR A 178 5.53 -0.35 23.89
CA THR A 178 4.64 -1.01 24.86
C THR A 178 5.38 -2.21 25.45
N ASP A 179 5.48 -2.28 26.78
CA ASP A 179 6.18 -3.36 27.50
C ASP A 179 7.61 -3.65 26.97
N ASN A 180 8.38 -2.58 26.74
CA ASN A 180 9.73 -2.63 26.14
C ASN A 180 9.78 -3.26 24.73
N ARG A 181 8.65 -3.32 24.02
CA ARG A 181 8.55 -3.77 22.63
C ARG A 181 8.16 -2.61 21.74
N LEU A 182 8.73 -2.59 20.54
CA LEU A 182 8.33 -1.66 19.50
C LEU A 182 7.15 -2.27 18.74
N GLU A 183 6.02 -1.59 18.76
CA GLU A 183 4.79 -2.02 18.09
C GLU A 183 4.40 -1.03 16.99
N ILE A 184 3.76 -1.57 15.94
CA ILE A 184 3.26 -0.76 14.83
C ILE A 184 1.93 -0.14 15.22
N VAL A 185 1.82 1.18 15.06
CA VAL A 185 0.53 1.88 15.07
C VAL A 185 -0.08 1.70 13.67
N TRP A 186 -1.13 0.87 13.60
CA TRP A 186 -1.79 0.50 12.34
C TRP A 186 -2.73 1.58 11.81
N ASP A 187 -3.37 2.32 12.73
CA ASP A 187 -4.33 3.36 12.40
C ASP A 187 -4.41 4.41 13.52
N THR A 188 -5.05 5.52 13.24
CA THR A 188 -5.32 6.55 14.25
C THR A 188 -6.38 6.10 15.23
N VAL A 189 -6.25 6.54 16.48
CA VAL A 189 -7.24 6.30 17.55
C VAL A 189 -8.63 6.79 17.13
N LEU A 190 -8.71 7.93 16.43
CA LEU A 190 -9.96 8.48 15.93
C LEU A 190 -10.61 7.57 14.88
N ASN A 191 -9.84 6.98 13.96
CA ASN A 191 -10.39 6.06 12.98
C ASN A 191 -10.85 4.74 13.62
N PHE A 192 -10.08 4.19 14.58
CA PHE A 192 -10.53 3.02 15.34
C PHE A 192 -11.88 3.27 16.02
N GLN A 193 -12.04 4.41 16.70
CA GLN A 193 -13.32 4.78 17.32
C GLN A 193 -14.46 4.92 16.30
N LYS A 194 -14.17 5.43 15.09
CA LYS A 194 -15.16 5.53 14.00
C LYS A 194 -15.58 4.14 13.51
N VAL A 195 -14.63 3.23 13.33
CA VAL A 195 -14.89 1.84 12.91
C VAL A 195 -15.68 1.12 13.99
N GLU A 196 -15.30 1.22 15.26
CA GLU A 196 -16.01 0.60 16.39
C GLU A 196 -17.47 1.04 16.46
N LYS A 197 -17.74 2.36 16.33
CA LYS A 197 -19.10 2.89 16.27
C LYS A 197 -19.89 2.35 15.08
N THR A 198 -19.24 2.26 13.93
CA THR A 198 -19.85 1.73 12.70
C THR A 198 -20.22 0.25 12.87
N VAL A 199 -19.29 -0.57 13.37
CA VAL A 199 -19.52 -2.00 13.66
C VAL A 199 -20.60 -2.18 14.71
N GLU A 200 -20.59 -1.37 15.78
CA GLU A 200 -21.64 -1.40 16.79
C GLU A 200 -23.01 -1.12 16.18
N TRP A 201 -23.10 -0.13 15.28
CA TRP A 201 -24.33 0.19 14.57
C TRP A 201 -24.81 -0.96 13.67
N TYR A 202 -23.91 -1.56 12.88
CA TYR A 202 -24.24 -2.67 11.98
C TYR A 202 -24.60 -3.97 12.70
N THR A 203 -24.12 -4.17 13.94
CA THR A 203 -24.34 -5.42 14.70
C THR A 203 -25.47 -5.33 15.72
N LYS A 204 -25.68 -4.16 16.34
CA LYS A 204 -26.71 -3.98 17.40
C LYS A 204 -27.97 -3.28 16.91
N GLY A 205 -27.82 -2.34 15.97
CA GLY A 205 -28.91 -1.55 15.40
C GLY A 205 -29.90 -0.96 16.40
N CYS A 206 -31.16 -0.80 15.98
CA CYS A 206 -32.27 -0.38 16.84
C CYS A 206 -33.28 -1.52 17.07
N GLY A 207 -34.01 -1.49 18.19
CA GLY A 207 -35.10 -2.43 18.51
C GLY A 207 -36.49 -1.78 18.45
N CYS A 208 -36.69 -0.81 17.56
CA CYS A 208 -37.92 -0.01 17.54
C CYS A 208 -39.15 -0.84 17.12
N LYS A 209 -40.21 -0.79 17.93
CA LYS A 209 -41.49 -1.46 17.63
C LYS A 209 -42.44 -0.63 16.75
N THR A 210 -42.13 0.66 16.55
CA THR A 210 -43.00 1.63 15.86
C THR A 210 -42.57 1.89 14.40
N GLY A 211 -41.81 0.97 13.81
CA GLY A 211 -41.38 1.08 12.41
C GLY A 211 -40.40 2.22 12.11
N CYS A 212 -39.64 2.69 13.11
CA CYS A 212 -38.57 3.68 12.94
C CYS A 212 -38.97 5.01 12.26
N LYS A 213 -40.24 5.44 12.41
CA LYS A 213 -40.75 6.67 11.77
C LYS A 213 -40.36 7.97 12.45
N THR A 214 -39.87 7.92 13.69
CA THR A 214 -39.65 9.11 14.54
C THR A 214 -38.19 9.21 15.01
N ASN A 215 -37.79 10.39 15.48
CA ASN A 215 -36.47 10.65 16.06
C ASN A 215 -36.24 9.94 17.41
N ARG A 216 -37.17 9.10 17.87
CA ARG A 216 -36.95 8.14 18.97
C ARG A 216 -36.09 6.95 18.52
N CYS A 217 -36.05 6.69 17.21
CA CYS A 217 -35.17 5.68 16.64
C CYS A 217 -33.72 6.17 16.63
N LYS A 218 -32.82 5.40 17.28
CA LYS A 218 -31.39 5.73 17.32
C LYS A 218 -30.77 5.85 15.93
N CYS A 219 -31.15 4.97 14.99
CA CYS A 219 -30.67 5.01 13.61
C CYS A 219 -30.98 6.35 12.95
N ARG A 220 -32.23 6.81 13.01
CA ARG A 220 -32.67 8.11 12.48
C ARG A 220 -31.97 9.29 13.14
N LYS A 221 -31.70 9.20 14.44
CA LYS A 221 -30.97 10.24 15.18
C LYS A 221 -29.49 10.30 14.77
N ALA A 222 -28.90 9.17 14.39
CA ALA A 222 -27.50 9.04 14.00
C ALA A 222 -27.18 9.58 12.60
N GLN A 223 -28.15 10.16 11.87
CA GLN A 223 -27.95 10.74 10.55
C GLN A 223 -26.89 11.86 10.52
N ASN A 224 -26.55 12.44 11.68
CA ASN A 224 -25.52 13.47 11.83
C ASN A 224 -24.19 12.94 12.41
N GLU A 225 -24.05 11.63 12.66
CA GLU A 225 -22.94 11.01 13.38
C GLU A 225 -22.19 9.95 12.54
N ASN A 226 -21.92 10.25 11.27
CA ASN A 226 -21.20 9.37 10.31
C ASN A 226 -21.92 8.05 9.95
N CYS A 227 -23.23 7.96 10.18
CA CYS A 227 -24.06 6.86 9.71
C CYS A 227 -25.14 7.43 8.78
N ASP A 228 -25.54 6.68 7.76
CA ASP A 228 -26.52 7.14 6.75
C ASP A 228 -27.93 7.37 7.32
N GLY A 229 -28.13 7.19 8.62
CA GLY A 229 -29.40 7.40 9.31
C GLY A 229 -30.43 6.28 9.11
N PHE A 230 -30.17 5.34 8.20
CA PHE A 230 -31.04 4.20 7.90
C PHE A 230 -30.90 3.05 8.90
N CYS A 231 -31.81 2.08 8.88
CA CYS A 231 -31.71 0.86 9.65
C CYS A 231 -30.89 -0.15 8.84
N GLY A 232 -29.80 -0.64 9.43
CA GLY A 232 -28.98 -1.69 8.84
C GLY A 232 -29.36 -3.11 9.31
N PRO A 233 -28.60 -4.12 8.87
CA PRO A 233 -28.82 -5.54 9.20
C PRO A 233 -28.89 -5.87 10.69
N GLY A 234 -28.20 -5.12 11.55
CA GLY A 234 -28.23 -5.32 13.01
C GLY A 234 -29.53 -4.85 13.68
N CYS A 235 -30.40 -4.14 12.97
CA CYS A 235 -31.66 -3.66 13.52
C CYS A 235 -32.67 -4.80 13.73
N LYS A 236 -33.28 -4.81 14.91
CA LYS A 236 -34.36 -5.73 15.31
C LYS A 236 -35.71 -5.01 15.38
N CYS A 237 -35.88 -4.00 14.54
CA CYS A 237 -37.10 -3.19 14.50
C CYS A 237 -38.24 -3.94 13.79
N VAL A 238 -39.47 -3.65 14.20
CA VAL A 238 -40.67 -4.28 13.63
C VAL A 238 -41.29 -3.32 12.61
N ASN A 239 -41.61 -3.84 11.42
CA ASN A 239 -42.18 -3.08 10.29
C ASN A 239 -41.39 -1.80 9.99
N CYS A 240 -40.10 -1.94 9.72
CA CYS A 240 -39.20 -0.80 9.53
C CYS A 240 -39.56 0.01 8.27
N PHE A 241 -39.72 1.32 8.42
CA PHE A 241 -39.86 2.27 7.32
C PHE A 241 -38.60 3.11 7.10
N ASN A 242 -37.52 2.82 7.83
CA ASN A 242 -36.27 3.57 7.79
C ASN A 242 -35.21 2.71 7.13
N VAL A 243 -35.48 2.18 5.94
CA VAL A 243 -34.52 1.44 5.11
C VAL A 243 -34.17 2.28 3.89
N PRO A 244 -33.00 2.07 3.25
CA PRO A 244 -32.69 2.73 1.98
C PRO A 244 -33.72 2.33 0.93
N ASP A 245 -34.07 3.25 0.04
CA ASP A 245 -34.96 2.94 -1.09
C ASP A 245 -34.21 1.98 -2.04
N SER A 246 -34.68 0.74 -2.16
CA SER A 246 -34.04 -0.28 -3.00
C SER A 246 -34.31 0.04 -4.47
N GLY A 247 -33.44 0.82 -5.10
CA GLY A 247 -33.35 0.85 -6.55
C GLY A 247 -32.86 -0.51 -7.05
N ASP A 248 -33.74 -1.27 -7.70
CA ASP A 248 -33.42 -2.55 -8.34
C ASP A 248 -32.24 -2.41 -9.32
N GLN A 249 -31.07 -2.92 -8.93
CA GLN A 249 -30.02 -3.35 -9.87
C GLN A 249 -29.39 -4.63 -9.34
N VAL A 250 -30.13 -5.73 -9.49
CA VAL A 250 -29.55 -7.08 -9.43
C VAL A 250 -28.84 -7.30 -10.77
N LEU A 251 -27.56 -6.95 -10.85
CA LEU A 251 -26.72 -7.43 -11.96
C LEU A 251 -26.24 -8.83 -11.61
N ASP A 252 -26.96 -9.80 -12.16
CA ASP A 252 -26.53 -11.18 -12.30
C ASP A 252 -25.23 -11.20 -13.12
N MET A 253 -24.11 -11.54 -12.47
CA MET A 253 -22.83 -11.77 -13.14
C MET A 253 -22.38 -13.19 -12.82
N SER A 254 -22.81 -14.14 -13.66
CA SER A 254 -22.05 -15.35 -13.91
C SER A 254 -20.66 -14.95 -14.43
N ILE A 255 -19.65 -15.01 -13.58
CA ILE A 255 -18.25 -14.79 -13.97
C ILE A 255 -17.72 -16.12 -14.49
N ASP A 256 -17.50 -16.20 -15.81
CA ASP A 256 -16.71 -17.25 -16.45
C ASP A 256 -15.27 -17.16 -15.92
N LEU A 257 -14.82 -18.26 -15.32
CA LEU A 257 -13.61 -18.36 -14.52
C LEU A 257 -12.43 -18.93 -15.32
N ASP A 258 -12.21 -18.49 -16.57
CA ASP A 258 -11.24 -19.12 -17.49
C ASP A 258 -10.19 -18.17 -18.10
N ASP A 259 -9.86 -17.04 -17.45
CA ASP A 259 -8.72 -16.20 -17.89
C ASP A 259 -7.82 -15.77 -16.71
N VAL A 260 -7.46 -16.74 -15.86
CA VAL A 260 -6.29 -16.60 -14.99
C VAL A 260 -5.06 -16.93 -15.81
N ILE A 261 -4.33 -15.87 -16.18
CA ILE A 261 -2.92 -15.80 -16.58
C ILE A 261 -2.22 -17.15 -16.41
N SER A 262 -1.93 -17.79 -17.53
CA SER A 262 -0.98 -18.89 -17.63
C SER A 262 0.33 -18.47 -16.99
N ASP A 263 0.79 -19.32 -16.09
CA ASP A 263 2.10 -19.26 -15.47
C ASP A 263 3.15 -19.61 -16.55
N ASP A 264 3.49 -18.63 -17.39
CA ASP A 264 4.63 -18.72 -18.30
C ASP A 264 5.92 -18.65 -17.47
N THR A 265 6.25 -19.81 -16.91
CA THR A 265 7.61 -20.20 -16.59
C THR A 265 8.35 -20.38 -17.91
N GLU A 266 8.83 -19.27 -18.49
CA GLU A 266 9.89 -19.37 -19.49
C GLU A 266 11.15 -19.89 -18.78
N GLU A 267 11.40 -21.19 -18.95
CA GLU A 267 12.71 -21.82 -18.79
C GLU A 267 13.72 -20.99 -19.58
N PHE A 268 14.62 -20.32 -18.87
CA PHE A 268 15.79 -19.72 -19.48
C PHE A 268 16.68 -20.86 -19.96
N GLU A 269 16.79 -21.02 -21.28
CA GLU A 269 17.80 -21.87 -21.92
C GLU A 269 19.19 -21.50 -21.42
N ASP A 270 19.93 -22.51 -20.96
CA ASP A 270 21.30 -22.39 -20.50
C ASP A 270 22.20 -21.67 -21.51
N PRO A 271 23.10 -20.77 -21.08
CA PRO A 271 24.05 -20.15 -21.98
C PRO A 271 25.03 -21.20 -22.53
N VAL A 272 25.05 -21.30 -23.85
CA VAL A 272 26.02 -22.03 -24.69
C VAL A 272 27.44 -21.95 -24.12
N GLU A 273 28.02 -23.12 -23.86
CA GLU A 273 29.44 -23.30 -23.53
C GLU A 273 30.32 -22.60 -24.57
N VAL A 274 31.03 -21.56 -24.14
CA VAL A 274 32.14 -21.00 -24.90
C VAL A 274 33.38 -21.80 -24.51
N GLU A 275 33.90 -22.59 -25.45
CA GLU A 275 35.18 -23.29 -25.34
C GLU A 275 36.27 -22.31 -24.88
N GLN A 276 36.79 -22.52 -23.67
CA GLN A 276 38.01 -21.86 -23.19
C GLN A 276 39.23 -22.60 -23.75
N PRO A 277 40.29 -21.89 -24.18
CA PRO A 277 41.54 -22.54 -24.55
C PRO A 277 42.24 -23.10 -23.31
N GLU A 278 42.73 -24.32 -23.45
CA GLU A 278 43.55 -25.06 -22.50
C GLU A 278 44.70 -24.19 -21.96
N LEU A 279 44.75 -24.00 -20.64
CA LEU A 279 45.96 -23.56 -19.94
C LEU A 279 46.34 -24.64 -18.93
N ASP A 280 47.18 -25.56 -19.40
CA ASP A 280 47.87 -26.55 -18.59
C ASP A 280 48.79 -25.87 -17.56
N GLY A 281 48.73 -26.38 -16.33
CA GLY A 281 49.87 -26.36 -15.40
C GLY A 281 49.85 -25.27 -14.33
N LEU A 282 49.26 -25.60 -13.17
CA LEU A 282 49.90 -25.55 -11.84
C LEU A 282 48.82 -25.65 -10.75
N VAL A 283 48.53 -26.89 -10.34
CA VAL A 283 47.91 -27.19 -9.05
C VAL A 283 49.06 -27.47 -8.09
N GLU A 284 49.24 -26.61 -7.09
CA GLU A 284 49.74 -27.04 -5.78
C GLU A 284 49.34 -26.03 -4.69
N GLN A 285 48.55 -26.55 -3.74
CA GLN A 285 48.52 -26.23 -2.32
C GLN A 285 47.87 -24.91 -1.87
N LEU A 286 46.77 -25.04 -1.13
CA LEU A 286 46.50 -24.50 0.23
C LEU A 286 45.03 -24.81 0.58
N ASP A 287 44.79 -25.91 1.29
CA ASP A 287 44.35 -25.98 2.71
C ASP A 287 43.13 -25.09 3.02
N GLN A 288 41.92 -25.65 3.08
CA GLN A 288 41.31 -26.18 4.33
C GLN A 288 41.43 -25.22 5.52
N THR A 289 40.41 -24.39 5.72
CA THR A 289 39.82 -24.14 7.05
C THR A 289 38.36 -23.72 6.86
N ASP A 290 37.46 -24.66 7.12
CA ASP A 290 36.12 -24.37 7.65
C ASP A 290 36.29 -23.65 8.99
N ASP A 291 35.60 -22.53 9.20
CA ASP A 291 35.33 -22.06 10.56
C ASP A 291 33.96 -21.39 10.64
N TYR A 292 33.05 -22.18 11.21
CA TYR A 292 31.88 -21.79 11.98
C TYR A 292 32.23 -20.68 12.99
N TRP A 293 31.46 -19.58 13.02
CA TRP A 293 31.33 -18.78 14.25
C TRP A 293 29.87 -18.44 14.53
N LEU A 294 29.30 -19.29 15.38
CA LEU A 294 28.12 -19.07 16.20
C LEU A 294 28.41 -18.01 17.27
N PHE A 295 27.39 -17.22 17.56
CA PHE A 295 27.29 -16.29 18.68
C PHE A 295 27.74 -16.90 20.02
N SER A 296 28.61 -16.20 20.75
CA SER A 296 28.60 -16.23 22.22
C SER A 296 28.71 -14.82 22.78
N THR A 297 27.69 -14.45 23.53
CA THR A 297 27.70 -13.39 24.54
C THR A 297 28.73 -13.68 25.62
N GLU A 298 29.53 -12.70 26.02
CA GLU A 298 29.84 -12.40 27.44
C GLU A 298 30.74 -11.15 27.56
N GLU A 299 30.27 -10.24 28.43
CA GLU A 299 31.01 -9.35 29.34
C GLU A 299 32.32 -8.66 28.87
N ILE A 300 32.28 -7.34 28.73
CA ILE A 300 32.86 -6.30 29.64
C ILE A 300 32.33 -4.92 29.23
#